data_AF-K2IWG3-F1
#
_entry.id   AF-K2IWG3-F1
#
_cell.length_a   1.000
_cell.length_b   1.000
_cell.length_c   1.000
_cell.angle_alpha   90.00
_cell.angle_beta   90.00
_cell.angle_gamma   90.00
#
_symmetry.space_group_name_H-M   'P 1'
#
loop_
_entity.id
_entity.type
_entity.pdbx_description
1 polymer ?
#
loop_
_entity_poly.entity_id
_entity_poly.type
_entity_poly.pdbx_seq_one_letter_code
_entity_poly.pdbx_strand_id
1 'polypeptide(L)'
;MTRRMTSSQINNMIRQARQKQQQAINNYNRAVSEYNRKAKQAVDAYNRDVREHNRKVQERQQKIKRAINEYNREVYSHNARVRADRQRLKNEIARLNQRATSTHYVTYRVSVNTVSTAYQNLQRAADSGHLDDEYNEILDLSEREAANTVGLMNALDGDAQPSDAPPPDAAESPLTGILTAISDDLADRWRGALFALNPGNPDAARHFCTSAREIIARVLDMRAPDDTVMEEMPECERNQRGTPTRKSKVRYILHINGMLRTELETFIETDIDNIIALFQTFNEGTHGPAGKFSVSQLQAVRRRVE
;
A
#
# COMPACT_ATOMS: atom_id res chain seq x y z
N MET A 1 -90.54 64.83 26.56
CA MET A 1 -90.61 65.03 25.09
C MET A 1 -89.66 64.05 24.41
N THR A 2 -90.19 62.97 23.84
CA THR A 2 -89.43 62.00 23.04
C THR A 2 -89.06 62.64 21.71
N ARG A 3 -87.79 63.03 21.53
CA ARG A 3 -87.28 63.53 20.24
C ARG A 3 -87.41 62.42 19.20
N ARG A 4 -88.41 62.51 18.32
CA ARG A 4 -88.56 61.60 17.18
C ARG A 4 -87.46 61.91 16.16
N MET A 5 -86.58 60.95 15.91
CA MET A 5 -85.59 61.04 14.85
C MET A 5 -86.29 61.21 13.49
N THR A 6 -85.79 62.12 12.68
CA THR A 6 -86.26 62.35 11.30
C THR A 6 -85.78 61.21 10.39
N SER A 7 -86.51 60.90 9.32
CA SER A 7 -86.13 59.85 8.35
C SER A 7 -84.73 60.05 7.76
N SER A 8 -84.27 61.30 7.66
CA SER A 8 -82.90 61.65 7.25
C SER A 8 -81.84 61.19 8.29
N GLN A 9 -82.13 61.33 9.59
CA GLN A 9 -81.24 60.87 10.66
C GLN A 9 -81.16 59.33 10.72
N ILE A 10 -82.28 58.63 10.50
CA ILE A 10 -82.32 57.15 10.42
C ILE A 10 -81.51 56.66 9.21
N ASN A 11 -81.67 57.28 8.04
CA ASN A 11 -80.90 56.94 6.84
C ASN A 11 -79.40 57.18 7.01
N ASN A 12 -79.00 58.25 7.72
CA ASN A 12 -77.61 58.52 8.04
C ASN A 12 -77.04 57.48 9.03
N MET A 13 -77.79 57.10 10.06
CA MET A 13 -77.40 56.03 10.99
C MET A 13 -77.24 54.67 10.30
N ILE A 14 -78.14 54.32 9.37
CA ILE A 14 -78.04 53.08 8.58
C ILE A 14 -76.80 53.09 7.69
N ARG A 15 -76.48 54.23 7.05
CA ARG A 15 -75.26 54.38 6.24
C ARG A 15 -74.01 54.25 7.10
N GLN A 16 -73.98 54.89 8.27
CA GLN A 16 -72.86 54.77 9.22
C GLN A 16 -72.69 53.34 9.73
N ALA A 17 -73.78 52.64 10.06
CA ALA A 17 -73.73 51.24 10.49
C ALA A 17 -73.21 50.32 9.36
N ARG A 18 -73.67 50.51 8.11
CA ARG A 18 -73.17 49.78 6.94
C ARG A 18 -71.70 50.06 6.65
N GLN A 19 -71.26 51.31 6.75
CA GLN A 19 -69.85 51.67 6.60
C GLN A 19 -68.97 51.03 7.67
N LYS A 20 -69.40 51.04 8.94
CA LYS A 20 -68.70 50.36 10.04
C LYS A 20 -68.63 48.85 9.81
N GLN A 21 -69.73 48.23 9.36
CA GLN A 21 -69.76 46.81 9.02
C GLN A 21 -68.80 46.48 7.86
N GLN A 22 -68.81 47.29 6.79
CA GLN A 22 -67.90 47.11 5.66
C GLN A 22 -66.43 47.29 6.07
N GLN A 23 -66.13 48.27 6.93
CA GLN A 23 -64.80 48.46 7.49
C GLN A 23 -64.36 47.26 8.34
N ALA A 24 -65.25 46.71 9.18
CA ALA A 24 -64.96 45.52 9.97
C ALA A 24 -64.68 44.29 9.08
N ILE A 25 -65.48 44.07 8.03
CA ILE A 25 -65.27 42.99 7.06
C ILE A 25 -63.94 43.18 6.32
N ASN A 26 -63.63 44.39 5.87
CA ASN A 26 -62.38 44.68 5.18
C ASN A 26 -61.17 44.45 6.10
N ASN A 27 -61.25 44.85 7.37
CA ASN A 27 -60.20 44.63 8.36
C ASN A 27 -60.01 43.13 8.65
N TYR A 28 -61.10 42.38 8.80
CA TYR A 28 -61.06 40.93 8.96
C TYR A 28 -60.40 40.24 7.75
N ASN A 29 -60.83 40.59 6.53
CA ASN A 29 -60.27 40.02 5.30
C ASN A 29 -58.77 40.34 5.15
N ARG A 30 -58.33 41.53 5.57
CA ARG A 30 -56.90 41.88 5.61
C ARG A 30 -56.14 41.03 6.61
N ALA A 31 -56.65 40.86 7.83
CA ALA A 31 -56.02 40.04 8.86
C ALA A 31 -55.91 38.56 8.43
N VAL A 32 -56.96 38.01 7.83
CA VAL A 32 -56.96 36.64 7.29
C VAL A 32 -55.94 36.51 6.15
N SER A 33 -55.89 37.49 5.24
CA SER A 33 -54.92 37.47 4.13
C SER A 33 -53.47 37.58 4.61
N GLU A 34 -53.22 38.36 5.68
CA GLU A 34 -51.91 38.46 6.31
C GLU A 34 -51.52 37.15 7.00
N TYR A 35 -52.43 36.56 7.78
CA TYR A 35 -52.22 35.26 8.42
C TYR A 35 -51.90 34.17 7.39
N ASN A 36 -52.71 34.07 6.32
CA ASN A 36 -52.51 33.09 5.25
C ASN A 36 -51.15 33.27 4.55
N ARG A 37 -50.71 34.51 4.38
CA ARG A 37 -49.39 34.81 3.79
C ARG A 37 -48.26 34.36 4.71
N LYS A 38 -48.33 34.65 6.01
CA LYS A 38 -47.34 34.23 7.00
C LYS A 38 -47.29 32.70 7.12
N ALA A 39 -48.45 32.04 7.17
CA ALA A 39 -48.55 30.59 7.20
C ALA A 39 -47.92 29.95 5.94
N LYS A 40 -48.23 30.48 4.75
CA LYS A 40 -47.61 30.01 3.50
C LYS A 40 -46.10 30.19 3.50
N GLN A 41 -45.60 31.36 3.93
CA GLN A 41 -44.16 31.63 4.02
C GLN A 41 -43.44 30.66 4.98
N ALA A 42 -44.04 30.35 6.13
CA ALA A 42 -43.49 29.40 7.08
C ALA A 42 -43.42 27.97 6.51
N VAL A 43 -44.49 27.52 5.84
CA VAL A 43 -44.52 26.21 5.17
C VAL A 43 -43.50 26.15 4.03
N ASP A 44 -43.39 27.19 3.23
CA ASP A 44 -42.41 27.25 2.14
C ASP A 44 -40.97 27.25 2.67
N ALA A 45 -40.69 27.92 3.79
CA ALA A 45 -39.39 27.89 4.46
C ALA A 45 -39.07 26.48 4.98
N TYR A 46 -39.98 25.87 5.73
CA TYR A 46 -39.82 24.51 6.23
C TYR A 46 -39.58 23.50 5.09
N ASN A 47 -40.35 23.61 4.00
CA ASN A 47 -40.19 22.74 2.84
C ASN A 47 -38.83 22.92 2.15
N ARG A 48 -38.27 24.14 2.12
CA ARG A 48 -36.91 24.38 1.61
C ARG A 48 -35.87 23.71 2.51
N ASP A 49 -35.98 23.89 3.82
CA ASP A 49 -35.04 23.32 4.78
C ASP A 49 -35.04 21.78 4.73
N VAL A 50 -36.23 21.17 4.63
CA VAL A 50 -36.39 19.72 4.47
C VAL A 50 -35.74 19.23 3.18
N ARG A 51 -35.92 19.93 2.05
CA ARG A 51 -35.29 19.56 0.78
C ARG A 51 -33.77 19.67 0.85
N GLU A 52 -33.26 20.72 1.49
CA GLU A 52 -31.82 20.89 1.68
C GLU A 52 -31.24 19.79 2.58
N HIS A 53 -31.90 19.47 3.69
CA HIS A 53 -31.51 18.37 4.57
C HIS A 53 -31.49 17.04 3.80
N ASN A 54 -32.56 16.74 3.06
CA ASN A 54 -32.64 15.51 2.26
C ASN A 54 -31.53 15.44 1.19
N ARG A 55 -31.19 16.56 0.54
CA ARG A 55 -30.07 16.63 -0.41
C ARG A 55 -28.74 16.30 0.29
N LYS A 56 -28.47 16.91 1.45
CA LYS A 56 -27.25 16.65 2.25
C LYS A 56 -27.16 15.18 2.68
N VAL A 57 -28.27 14.58 3.10
CA VAL A 57 -28.34 13.15 3.47
C VAL A 57 -28.02 12.27 2.26
N GLN A 58 -28.59 12.55 1.09
CA GLN A 58 -28.30 11.81 -0.14
C GLN A 58 -26.83 11.93 -0.57
N GLU A 59 -26.26 13.13 -0.52
CA GLU A 59 -24.84 13.36 -0.81
C GLU A 59 -23.94 12.56 0.15
N ARG A 60 -24.25 12.55 1.45
CA ARG A 60 -23.51 11.76 2.43
C ARG A 60 -23.61 10.26 2.14
N GLN A 61 -24.81 9.76 1.83
CA GLN A 61 -25.01 8.35 1.47
C GLN A 61 -24.22 7.97 0.21
N GLN A 62 -24.18 8.83 -0.80
CA GLN A 62 -23.38 8.59 -2.01
C GLN A 62 -21.89 8.57 -1.71
N LYS A 63 -21.38 9.49 -0.88
CA LYS A 63 -19.97 9.49 -0.44
C LYS A 63 -19.61 8.21 0.30
N ILE A 64 -20.45 7.77 1.24
CA ILE A 64 -20.25 6.52 1.98
C ILE A 64 -20.23 5.33 1.02
N LYS A 65 -21.19 5.24 0.08
CA LYS A 65 -21.22 4.16 -0.92
C LYS A 65 -19.96 4.13 -1.78
N ARG A 66 -19.45 5.29 -2.20
CA ARG A 66 -18.20 5.39 -2.97
C ARG A 66 -17.01 4.87 -2.16
N ALA A 67 -16.87 5.33 -0.92
CA ALA A 67 -15.80 4.89 -0.02
C ALA A 67 -15.86 3.37 0.24
N ILE A 68 -17.05 2.80 0.45
CA ILE A 68 -17.22 1.35 0.61
C ILE A 68 -16.81 0.60 -0.65
N ASN A 69 -17.22 1.08 -1.83
CA ASN A 69 -16.88 0.43 -3.10
C ASN A 69 -15.38 0.50 -3.39
N GLU A 70 -14.73 1.62 -3.07
CA GLU A 70 -13.29 1.81 -3.19
C GLU A 70 -12.53 0.87 -2.26
N TYR A 71 -12.88 0.85 -0.97
CA TYR A 71 -12.34 -0.09 0.01
C TYR A 71 -12.51 -1.54 -0.44
N ASN A 72 -13.72 -1.93 -0.86
CA ASN A 72 -13.97 -3.29 -1.33
C ASN A 72 -13.12 -3.64 -2.56
N ARG A 73 -12.94 -2.70 -3.50
CA ARG A 73 -12.09 -2.90 -4.67
C ARG A 73 -10.64 -3.12 -4.28
N GLU A 74 -10.12 -2.34 -3.33
CA GLU A 74 -8.77 -2.50 -2.80
C GLU A 74 -8.59 -3.85 -2.12
N VAL A 75 -9.54 -4.26 -1.26
CA VAL A 75 -9.56 -5.57 -0.60
C VAL A 75 -9.60 -6.70 -1.61
N TYR A 76 -10.45 -6.64 -2.64
CA TYR A 76 -10.47 -7.66 -3.68
C TYR A 76 -9.17 -7.72 -4.48
N SER A 77 -8.57 -6.56 -4.78
CA SER A 77 -7.30 -6.48 -5.50
C SER A 77 -6.16 -7.07 -4.67
N HIS A 78 -6.06 -6.73 -3.38
CA HIS A 78 -5.10 -7.30 -2.46
C HIS A 78 -5.29 -8.81 -2.33
N ASN A 79 -6.51 -9.29 -2.03
CA ASN A 79 -6.81 -10.72 -1.94
C ASN A 79 -6.46 -11.49 -3.23
N ALA A 80 -6.69 -10.89 -4.40
CA ALA A 80 -6.31 -11.49 -5.67
C ALA A 80 -4.78 -11.61 -5.82
N ARG A 81 -4.02 -10.59 -5.40
CA ARG A 81 -2.55 -10.62 -5.38
C ARG A 81 -2.04 -11.71 -4.43
N VAL A 82 -2.52 -11.74 -3.19
CA VAL A 82 -2.14 -12.77 -2.19
C VAL A 82 -2.35 -14.18 -2.73
N ARG A 83 -3.52 -14.45 -3.33
CA ARG A 83 -3.79 -15.77 -3.92
C ARG A 83 -2.86 -16.10 -5.08
N ALA A 84 -2.56 -15.13 -5.93
CA ALA A 84 -1.66 -15.31 -7.06
C ALA A 84 -0.22 -15.60 -6.58
N ASP A 85 0.26 -14.86 -5.59
CA ASP A 85 1.61 -15.02 -5.02
C ASP A 85 1.74 -16.37 -4.28
N ARG A 86 0.73 -16.77 -3.48
CA ARG A 86 0.62 -18.12 -2.88
C ARG A 86 0.71 -19.23 -3.91
N GLN A 87 -0.06 -19.11 -4.99
CA GLN A 87 -0.08 -20.13 -6.02
C GLN A 87 1.26 -20.17 -6.77
N ARG A 88 1.85 -19.01 -7.05
CA ARG A 88 3.17 -18.89 -7.68
C ARG A 88 4.24 -19.57 -6.84
N LEU A 89 4.33 -19.26 -5.55
CA LEU A 89 5.30 -19.88 -4.64
C LEU A 89 5.17 -21.40 -4.62
N LYS A 90 3.94 -21.92 -4.48
CA LYS A 90 3.66 -23.36 -4.52
C LYS A 90 4.14 -24.00 -5.82
N ASN A 91 3.86 -23.37 -6.96
CA ASN A 91 4.28 -23.86 -8.27
C ASN A 91 5.81 -23.84 -8.42
N GLU A 92 6.48 -22.79 -7.95
CA GLU A 92 7.94 -22.69 -8.00
C GLU A 92 8.62 -23.73 -7.10
N ILE A 93 8.10 -23.97 -5.89
CA ILE A 93 8.61 -25.03 -4.99
C ILE A 93 8.40 -26.42 -5.61
N ALA A 94 7.23 -26.67 -6.21
CA ALA A 94 6.96 -27.94 -6.87
C ALA A 94 7.95 -28.18 -8.02
N ARG A 95 8.24 -27.15 -8.83
CA ARG A 95 9.25 -27.22 -9.89
C ARG A 95 10.66 -27.45 -9.36
N LEU A 96 11.04 -26.75 -8.29
CA LEU A 96 12.35 -26.91 -7.65
C LEU A 96 12.56 -28.34 -7.15
N ASN A 97 11.52 -28.96 -6.58
CA ASN A 97 11.56 -30.32 -6.04
C ASN A 97 11.55 -31.41 -7.13
N GLN A 98 10.96 -31.14 -8.29
CA GLN A 98 10.94 -32.09 -9.41
C GLN A 98 12.30 -32.23 -10.11
N ARG A 99 13.19 -31.25 -9.95
CA ARG A 99 14.48 -31.21 -10.63
C ARG A 99 15.54 -32.01 -9.89
N ALA A 100 16.32 -32.78 -10.66
CA ALA A 100 17.51 -33.44 -10.17
C ALA A 100 18.45 -32.39 -9.57
N THR A 101 19.05 -32.70 -8.42
CA THR A 101 19.96 -31.79 -7.74
C THR A 101 21.16 -31.49 -8.63
N SER A 102 21.21 -30.25 -9.14
CA SER A 102 22.37 -29.72 -9.83
C SER A 102 23.56 -29.70 -8.88
N THR A 103 24.75 -30.05 -9.38
CA THR A 103 26.02 -29.84 -8.69
C THR A 103 26.48 -28.38 -8.74
N HIS A 104 25.81 -27.54 -9.54
CA HIS A 104 26.04 -26.11 -9.61
C HIS A 104 25.16 -25.38 -8.58
N TYR A 105 25.67 -24.30 -8.01
CA TYR A 105 24.92 -23.42 -7.10
C TYR A 105 24.40 -24.11 -5.81
N VAL A 106 25.04 -25.19 -5.36
CA VAL A 106 24.61 -25.96 -4.18
C VAL A 106 24.43 -25.07 -2.95
N THR A 107 25.39 -24.20 -2.65
CA THR A 107 25.33 -23.26 -1.52
C THR A 107 24.13 -22.32 -1.64
N TYR A 108 23.89 -21.76 -2.82
CA TYR A 108 22.75 -20.88 -3.05
C TYR A 108 21.42 -21.64 -2.93
N ARG A 109 21.33 -22.87 -3.45
CA ARG A 109 20.14 -23.72 -3.33
C ARG A 109 19.80 -24.07 -1.88
N VAL A 110 20.80 -24.33 -1.04
CA VAL A 110 20.59 -24.52 0.40
C VAL A 110 19.98 -23.26 1.01
N SER A 111 20.54 -22.09 0.70
CA SER A 111 20.03 -20.81 1.18
C SER A 111 18.60 -20.52 0.70
N VAL A 112 18.25 -20.85 -0.55
CA VAL A 112 16.88 -20.75 -1.09
C VAL A 112 15.88 -21.58 -0.27
N ASN A 113 16.26 -22.80 0.13
CA ASN A 113 15.43 -23.64 1.00
C ASN A 113 15.28 -23.05 2.40
N THR A 114 16.33 -22.40 2.93
CA THR A 114 16.28 -21.70 4.22
C THR A 114 15.29 -20.53 4.17
N VAL A 115 15.32 -19.71 3.12
CA VAL A 115 14.35 -18.60 2.92
C VAL A 115 12.92 -19.16 2.84
N SER A 116 12.70 -20.20 2.03
CA SER A 116 11.37 -20.80 1.89
C SER A 116 10.85 -21.35 3.22
N THR A 117 11.72 -21.92 4.06
CA THR A 117 11.35 -22.43 5.39
C THR A 117 11.06 -21.28 6.36
N ALA A 118 11.88 -20.22 6.35
CA ALA A 118 11.66 -19.02 7.16
C ALA A 118 10.31 -18.35 6.82
N TYR A 119 9.97 -18.24 5.53
CA TYR A 119 8.67 -17.74 5.09
C TYR A 119 7.52 -18.64 5.56
N GLN A 120 7.64 -19.96 5.44
CA GLN A 120 6.61 -20.88 5.93
C GLN A 120 6.37 -20.74 7.44
N ASN A 121 7.43 -20.48 8.22
CA ASN A 121 7.29 -20.24 9.66
C ASN A 121 6.60 -18.89 9.93
N LEU A 122 6.99 -17.83 9.21
CA LEU A 122 6.33 -16.52 9.27
C LEU A 122 4.84 -16.62 8.93
N GLN A 123 4.50 -17.35 7.87
CA GLN A 123 3.11 -17.59 7.45
C GLN A 123 2.32 -18.35 8.52
N ARG A 124 2.89 -19.40 9.13
CA ARG A 124 2.22 -20.12 10.23
C ARG A 124 1.98 -19.23 11.45
N ALA A 125 2.91 -18.33 11.76
CA ALA A 125 2.72 -17.35 12.84
C ALA A 125 1.57 -16.38 12.52
N ALA A 126 1.48 -15.91 11.26
CA ALA A 126 0.36 -15.10 10.79
C ALA A 126 -0.99 -15.85 10.90
N ASP A 127 -1.06 -17.08 10.37
CA ASP A 127 -2.28 -17.89 10.35
C ASP A 127 -2.77 -18.28 11.76
N SER A 128 -1.88 -18.33 12.75
CA SER A 128 -2.21 -18.61 14.16
C SER A 128 -2.62 -17.36 14.95
N GLY A 129 -2.72 -16.19 14.30
CA GLY A 129 -3.14 -14.94 14.91
C GLY A 129 -2.06 -14.27 15.75
N HIS A 130 -0.78 -14.61 15.56
CA HIS A 130 0.34 -13.97 16.25
C HIS A 130 0.82 -12.67 15.57
N LEU A 131 0.28 -12.35 14.38
CA LEU A 131 0.55 -11.11 13.64
C LEU A 131 -0.75 -10.33 13.41
N ASP A 132 -0.69 -9.02 13.63
CA ASP A 132 -1.80 -8.09 13.45
C ASP A 132 -2.01 -7.71 11.98
N ASP A 133 -3.13 -7.06 11.64
CA ASP A 133 -3.44 -6.64 10.26
C ASP A 133 -2.38 -5.71 9.65
N GLU A 134 -1.62 -5.00 10.49
CA GLU A 134 -0.48 -4.16 10.09
C GLU A 134 0.65 -4.96 9.41
N TYR A 135 0.70 -6.28 9.63
CA TYR A 135 1.68 -7.17 9.02
C TYR A 135 1.26 -7.72 7.65
N ASN A 136 0.01 -7.50 7.23
CA ASN A 136 -0.49 -8.07 5.96
C ASN A 136 0.34 -7.62 4.76
N GLU A 137 0.73 -6.35 4.71
CA GLU A 137 1.57 -5.83 3.62
C GLU A 137 2.98 -6.45 3.64
N ILE A 138 3.60 -6.56 4.81
CA ILE A 138 4.91 -7.19 4.94
C ILE A 138 4.86 -8.68 4.63
N LEU A 139 3.78 -9.37 4.99
CA LEU A 139 3.57 -10.78 4.68
C LEU A 139 3.44 -10.99 3.17
N ASP A 140 2.68 -10.13 2.48
CA ASP A 140 2.58 -10.11 1.01
C ASP A 140 3.95 -9.92 0.36
N LEU A 141 4.74 -8.96 0.85
CA LEU A 141 6.09 -8.71 0.34
C LEU A 141 7.00 -9.93 0.58
N SER A 142 6.93 -10.51 1.78
CA SER A 142 7.70 -11.71 2.16
C SER A 142 7.34 -12.91 1.28
N GLU A 143 6.07 -13.06 0.93
CA GLU A 143 5.60 -14.11 0.04
C GLU A 143 6.12 -13.94 -1.39
N ARG A 144 6.00 -12.72 -1.93
CA ARG A 144 6.54 -12.39 -3.25
C ARG A 144 8.03 -12.66 -3.30
N GLU A 145 8.74 -12.30 -2.23
CA GLU A 145 10.17 -12.48 -2.12
C GLU A 145 10.56 -13.96 -2.07
N ALA A 146 9.90 -14.76 -1.23
CA ALA A 146 10.11 -16.21 -1.20
C ALA A 146 9.87 -16.84 -2.60
N ALA A 147 8.85 -16.38 -3.33
CA ALA A 147 8.58 -16.87 -4.68
C ALA A 147 9.62 -16.40 -5.71
N ASN A 148 10.12 -15.16 -5.61
CA ASN A 148 11.19 -14.64 -6.46
C ASN A 148 12.50 -15.42 -6.22
N THR A 149 12.80 -15.72 -4.96
CA THR A 149 13.98 -16.51 -4.54
C THR A 149 13.96 -17.91 -5.15
N VAL A 150 12.85 -18.64 -5.02
CA VAL A 150 12.71 -19.98 -5.60
C VAL A 150 12.68 -19.91 -7.14
N GLY A 151 11.99 -18.93 -7.70
CA GLY A 151 11.91 -18.70 -9.15
C GLY A 151 13.28 -18.43 -9.78
N LEU A 152 14.14 -17.66 -9.12
CA LEU A 152 15.52 -17.46 -9.57
C LEU A 152 16.31 -18.76 -9.55
N MET A 153 16.20 -19.58 -8.50
CA MET A 153 16.87 -20.89 -8.46
C MET A 153 16.44 -21.78 -9.62
N ASN A 154 15.13 -21.86 -9.90
CA ASN A 154 14.61 -22.58 -11.05
C ASN A 154 15.21 -22.04 -12.37
N ALA A 155 15.29 -20.72 -12.54
CA ALA A 155 15.89 -20.09 -13.72
C ALA A 155 17.41 -20.41 -13.85
N LEU A 156 18.15 -20.45 -12.74
CA LEU A 156 19.56 -20.82 -12.70
C LEU A 156 19.78 -22.31 -13.03
N ASP A 157 18.85 -23.18 -12.62
CA ASP A 157 18.82 -24.59 -13.02
C ASP A 157 18.35 -24.80 -14.47
N GLY A 158 18.14 -23.73 -15.24
CA GLY A 158 17.76 -23.78 -16.65
C GLY A 158 16.25 -23.81 -16.91
N ASP A 159 15.40 -23.52 -15.92
CA ASP A 159 13.95 -23.27 -16.10
C ASP A 159 13.61 -21.82 -16.45
N ALA A 160 14.55 -21.08 -17.03
CA ALA A 160 14.35 -19.67 -17.23
C ALA A 160 13.25 -19.46 -18.29
N GLN A 161 12.01 -19.27 -17.82
CA GLN A 161 10.86 -19.06 -18.68
C GLN A 161 10.90 -17.64 -19.25
N PRO A 162 10.53 -17.43 -20.51
CA PRO A 162 10.30 -16.10 -21.05
C PRO A 162 9.30 -15.35 -20.17
N SER A 163 9.62 -14.11 -19.80
CA SER A 163 8.74 -13.26 -19.02
C SER A 163 8.37 -12.04 -19.84
N ASP A 164 7.12 -11.61 -19.76
CA ASP A 164 6.67 -10.29 -20.25
C ASP A 164 7.18 -9.13 -19.38
N ALA A 165 8.21 -9.40 -18.56
CA ALA A 165 8.83 -8.38 -17.73
C ALA A 165 9.64 -7.43 -18.60
N PRO A 166 9.90 -6.21 -18.10
CA PRO A 166 10.84 -5.32 -18.74
C PRO A 166 12.18 -6.03 -19.04
N PRO A 167 12.90 -5.61 -20.08
CA PRO A 167 14.27 -6.03 -20.30
C PRO A 167 15.12 -5.92 -19.01
N PRO A 168 16.12 -6.81 -18.80
CA PRO A 168 16.97 -6.76 -17.61
C PRO A 168 17.56 -5.38 -17.33
N ASP A 169 17.89 -4.63 -18.39
CA ASP A 169 18.51 -3.31 -18.32
C ASP A 169 17.53 -2.14 -18.48
N ALA A 170 16.22 -2.40 -18.46
CA ALA A 170 15.23 -1.33 -18.53
C ALA A 170 15.38 -0.39 -17.33
N ALA A 171 15.54 0.92 -17.60
CA ALA A 171 15.79 1.94 -16.59
C ALA A 171 14.60 2.16 -15.63
N GLU A 172 13.38 1.86 -16.08
CA GLU A 172 12.19 1.94 -15.25
C GLU A 172 12.19 0.83 -14.22
N SER A 173 12.12 1.19 -12.95
CA SER A 173 12.07 0.26 -11.82
C SER A 173 11.21 0.86 -10.70
N PRO A 174 10.32 0.06 -10.07
CA PRO A 174 9.49 0.52 -8.96
C PRO A 174 10.33 0.96 -7.76
N LEU A 175 11.55 0.43 -7.60
CA LEU A 175 12.48 0.84 -6.55
C LEU A 175 13.00 2.27 -6.71
N THR A 176 12.99 2.82 -7.93
CA THR A 176 13.59 4.14 -8.19
C THR A 176 12.96 5.23 -7.32
N GLY A 177 11.63 5.25 -7.21
CA GLY A 177 10.93 6.22 -6.36
C GLY A 177 11.20 6.00 -4.86
N ILE A 178 11.29 4.75 -4.43
CA ILE A 178 11.57 4.37 -3.03
C ILE A 178 12.99 4.81 -2.65
N LEU A 179 13.98 4.54 -3.51
CA LEU A 179 15.37 4.90 -3.28
C LEU A 179 15.58 6.42 -3.34
N THR A 180 14.92 7.14 -4.25
CA THR A 180 14.94 8.61 -4.29
C THR A 180 14.40 9.22 -2.99
N ALA A 181 13.39 8.63 -2.37
CA ALA A 181 12.88 9.08 -1.08
C ALA A 181 13.89 8.89 0.08
N ILE A 182 14.92 8.06 -0.11
CA ILE A 182 16.02 7.86 0.84
C ILE A 182 17.21 8.77 0.47
N SER A 183 17.67 8.70 -0.77
CA SER A 183 18.80 9.48 -1.31
C SER A 183 18.86 9.39 -2.83
N ASP A 184 19.09 10.51 -3.50
CA ASP A 184 19.29 10.56 -4.96
C ASP A 184 20.50 9.71 -5.41
N ASP A 185 21.58 9.65 -4.61
CA ASP A 185 22.76 8.80 -4.89
C ASP A 185 22.39 7.32 -4.94
N LEU A 186 21.44 6.86 -4.10
CA LEU A 186 20.97 5.47 -4.15
C LEU A 186 20.18 5.18 -5.41
N ALA A 187 19.33 6.12 -5.84
CA ALA A 187 18.58 5.99 -7.08
C ALA A 187 19.52 5.97 -8.32
N ASP A 188 20.56 6.81 -8.33
CA ASP A 188 21.56 6.82 -9.41
C ASP A 188 22.37 5.53 -9.45
N ARG A 189 22.80 5.02 -8.30
CA ARG A 189 23.48 3.71 -8.20
C ARG A 189 22.59 2.59 -8.71
N TRP A 190 21.30 2.63 -8.39
CA TRP A 190 20.35 1.62 -8.84
C TRP A 190 20.18 1.64 -10.36
N ARG A 191 20.04 2.83 -10.97
CA ARG A 191 20.02 2.96 -12.44
C ARG A 191 21.30 2.44 -13.08
N GLY A 192 22.46 2.72 -12.47
CA GLY A 192 23.74 2.17 -12.90
C GLY A 192 23.80 0.64 -12.80
N ALA A 193 23.25 0.07 -11.74
CA ALA A 193 23.12 -1.38 -11.57
C ALA A 193 22.26 -1.98 -12.70
N LEU A 194 21.07 -1.44 -12.95
CA LEU A 194 20.19 -1.89 -14.03
C LEU A 194 20.89 -1.80 -15.39
N PHE A 195 21.56 -0.69 -15.69
CA PHE A 195 22.33 -0.54 -16.91
C PHE A 195 23.40 -1.64 -17.07
N ALA A 196 24.00 -2.09 -15.98
CA ALA A 196 24.99 -3.16 -16.01
C ALA A 196 24.41 -4.52 -16.44
N LEU A 197 23.10 -4.75 -16.28
CA LEU A 197 22.41 -5.97 -16.72
C LEU A 197 22.21 -6.07 -18.24
N ASN A 198 22.80 -5.16 -19.01
CA ASN A 198 22.78 -5.22 -20.47
C ASN A 198 23.27 -6.60 -20.96
N PRO A 199 22.51 -7.34 -21.79
CA PRO A 199 22.93 -8.68 -22.28
C PRO A 199 24.24 -8.68 -23.09
N GLY A 200 24.66 -7.53 -23.62
CA GLY A 200 25.94 -7.33 -24.28
C GLY A 200 27.12 -7.27 -23.31
N ASN A 201 26.89 -6.99 -22.02
CA ASN A 201 27.92 -6.97 -20.99
C ASN A 201 28.28 -8.41 -20.56
N PRO A 202 29.49 -8.91 -20.83
CA PRO A 202 29.91 -10.25 -20.40
C PRO A 202 29.99 -10.40 -18.88
N ASP A 203 30.06 -9.30 -18.13
CA ASP A 203 30.16 -9.27 -16.67
C ASP A 203 28.92 -8.66 -16.00
N ALA A 204 27.77 -8.75 -16.67
CA ALA A 204 26.50 -8.15 -16.26
C ALA A 204 26.09 -8.48 -14.83
N ALA A 205 26.05 -9.76 -14.49
CA ALA A 205 25.62 -10.23 -13.18
C ALA A 205 26.55 -9.74 -12.06
N ARG A 206 27.88 -9.77 -12.27
CA ARG A 206 28.86 -9.31 -11.27
C ARG A 206 28.74 -7.80 -11.02
N HIS A 207 28.71 -7.00 -12.07
CA HIS A 207 28.60 -5.54 -11.95
C HIS A 207 27.28 -5.13 -11.29
N PHE A 208 26.17 -5.79 -11.67
CA PHE A 208 24.87 -5.60 -11.04
C PHE A 208 24.91 -5.93 -9.55
N CYS A 209 25.41 -7.12 -9.19
CA CYS A 209 25.43 -7.59 -7.81
C CYS A 209 26.34 -6.76 -6.90
N THR A 210 27.48 -6.30 -7.43
CA THR A 210 28.37 -5.39 -6.70
C THR A 210 27.66 -4.09 -6.35
N SER A 211 26.94 -3.52 -7.32
CA SER A 211 26.19 -2.27 -7.13
C SER A 211 24.99 -2.47 -6.18
N ALA A 212 24.25 -3.56 -6.34
CA ALA A 212 23.11 -3.90 -5.48
C ALA A 212 23.54 -4.13 -4.02
N ARG A 213 24.67 -4.81 -3.80
CA ARG A 213 25.23 -5.01 -2.44
C ARG A 213 25.52 -3.69 -1.74
N GLU A 214 26.14 -2.76 -2.46
CA GLU A 214 26.46 -1.43 -1.93
C GLU A 214 25.18 -0.65 -1.59
N ILE A 215 24.15 -0.76 -2.42
CA ILE A 215 22.85 -0.11 -2.17
C ILE A 215 22.21 -0.68 -0.89
N ILE A 216 22.14 -2.00 -0.73
CA ILE A 216 21.57 -2.64 0.47
C ILE A 216 22.32 -2.20 1.73
N ALA A 217 23.65 -2.23 1.70
CA ALA A 217 24.48 -1.80 2.82
C ALA A 217 24.20 -0.33 3.20
N ARG A 218 24.19 0.57 2.21
CA ARG A 218 23.91 1.98 2.43
C ARG A 218 22.50 2.26 2.93
N VAL A 219 21.49 1.55 2.42
CA VAL A 219 20.10 1.67 2.91
C VAL A 219 20.06 1.32 4.40
N LEU A 220 20.69 0.21 4.79
CA LEU A 220 20.76 -0.17 6.21
C LEU A 220 21.53 0.84 7.04
N ASP A 221 22.66 1.36 6.57
CA ASP A 221 23.44 2.35 7.32
C ASP A 221 22.71 3.69 7.48
N MET A 222 21.93 4.12 6.48
CA MET A 222 21.12 5.34 6.58
C MET A 222 19.91 5.16 7.50
N ARG A 223 19.29 3.96 7.51
CA ARG A 223 18.09 3.68 8.31
C ARG A 223 18.38 3.18 9.72
N ALA A 224 19.57 2.64 9.95
CA ALA A 224 20.06 2.16 11.22
C ALA A 224 21.54 2.58 11.41
N PRO A 225 21.80 3.87 11.65
CA PRO A 225 23.14 4.36 11.97
C PRO A 225 23.68 3.67 13.23
N ASP A 226 24.98 3.36 13.24
CA ASP A 226 25.61 2.57 14.32
C ASP A 226 25.35 3.18 15.70
N ASP A 227 25.55 4.48 15.84
CA ASP A 227 25.37 5.20 17.11
C ASP A 227 23.93 5.11 17.62
N THR A 228 22.95 5.30 16.73
CA THR A 228 21.53 5.23 17.08
C THR A 228 21.11 3.82 17.48
N VAL A 229 21.61 2.79 16.78
CA VAL A 229 21.36 1.39 17.14
C VAL A 229 21.97 1.07 18.50
N MET A 230 23.18 1.56 18.78
CA MET A 230 23.84 1.33 20.07
C MET A 230 23.20 2.10 21.23
N GLU A 231 22.61 3.26 20.97
CA GLU A 231 21.88 4.05 21.96
C GLU A 231 20.54 3.39 22.34
N GLU A 232 19.73 3.03 21.34
CA GLU A 232 18.40 2.45 21.54
C GLU A 232 18.45 0.95 21.89
N MET A 233 19.51 0.25 21.46
CA MET A 233 19.73 -1.17 21.73
C MET A 233 21.17 -1.42 22.24
N PRO A 234 21.48 -1.06 23.50
CA PRO A 234 22.84 -1.18 24.05
C PRO A 234 23.43 -2.58 23.99
N GLU A 235 22.57 -3.59 24.19
CA GLU A 235 22.87 -5.03 24.18
C GLU A 235 22.84 -5.64 22.76
N CYS A 236 22.88 -4.81 21.71
CA CYS A 236 22.90 -5.32 20.34
C CYS A 236 24.17 -6.14 20.06
N GLU A 237 24.04 -7.14 19.18
CA GLU A 237 25.18 -7.91 18.72
C GLU A 237 26.11 -7.01 17.88
N ARG A 238 27.41 -7.12 18.12
CA ARG A 238 28.45 -6.32 17.45
C ARG A 238 29.44 -7.22 16.74
N ASN A 239 29.98 -6.72 15.64
CA ASN A 239 31.05 -7.40 14.93
C ASN A 239 32.41 -7.21 15.64
N GLN A 240 33.49 -7.79 15.08
CA GLN A 240 34.85 -7.68 15.63
C GLN A 240 35.39 -6.24 15.70
N ARG A 241 34.80 -5.30 14.94
CA ARG A 241 35.16 -3.87 14.93
C ARG A 241 34.35 -3.06 15.94
N GLY A 242 33.45 -3.70 16.69
CA GLY A 242 32.59 -3.06 17.68
C GLY A 242 31.37 -2.35 17.09
N THR A 243 31.10 -2.47 15.80
CA THR A 243 29.88 -1.89 15.19
C THR A 243 28.73 -2.89 15.18
N PRO A 244 27.46 -2.44 15.24
CA PRO A 244 26.30 -3.33 15.20
C PRO A 244 26.32 -4.26 13.99
N THR A 245 25.96 -5.53 14.19
CA THR A 245 25.78 -6.47 13.08
C THR A 245 24.60 -6.06 12.20
N ARG A 246 24.56 -6.57 10.96
CA ARG A 246 23.41 -6.38 10.07
C ARG A 246 22.10 -6.84 10.73
N LYS A 247 22.16 -7.98 11.43
CA LYS A 247 21.05 -8.49 12.26
C LYS A 247 20.59 -7.50 13.31
N SER A 248 21.52 -6.89 14.04
CA SER A 248 21.18 -5.83 14.99
C SER A 248 20.51 -4.63 14.33
N LYS A 249 20.96 -4.24 13.13
CA LYS A 249 20.35 -3.14 12.36
C LYS A 249 18.93 -3.47 11.88
N VAL A 250 18.70 -4.67 11.35
CA VAL A 250 17.34 -5.13 10.96
C VAL A 250 16.42 -5.17 12.17
N ARG A 251 16.91 -5.73 13.29
CA ARG A 251 16.17 -5.78 14.55
C ARG A 251 15.78 -4.38 15.03
N TYR A 252 16.71 -3.42 14.97
CA TYR A 252 16.46 -2.02 15.28
C TYR A 252 15.36 -1.42 14.38
N ILE A 253 15.45 -1.61 13.06
CA ILE A 253 14.44 -1.12 12.11
C ILE A 253 13.07 -1.71 12.43
N LEU A 254 12.97 -3.00 12.73
CA LEU A 254 11.70 -3.62 13.11
C LEU A 254 11.20 -3.06 14.45
N HIS A 255 12.08 -2.82 15.41
CA HIS A 255 11.72 -2.27 16.71
C HIS A 255 11.09 -0.88 16.61
N ILE A 256 11.73 0.06 15.91
CA ILE A 256 11.24 1.44 15.79
C ILE A 256 9.93 1.55 14.99
N ASN A 257 9.61 0.54 14.18
CA ASN A 257 8.35 0.47 13.45
C ASN A 257 7.27 -0.35 14.17
N GLY A 258 7.51 -0.81 15.42
CA GLY A 258 6.55 -1.64 16.16
C GLY A 258 6.36 -3.05 15.59
N MET A 259 7.22 -3.47 14.66
CA MET A 259 7.13 -4.72 13.92
C MET A 259 8.07 -5.83 14.44
N LEU A 260 8.62 -5.67 15.65
CA LEU A 260 9.57 -6.63 16.19
C LEU A 260 8.87 -7.96 16.54
N ARG A 261 9.07 -8.96 15.68
CA ARG A 261 8.64 -10.35 15.83
C ARG A 261 9.77 -11.27 15.39
N THR A 262 10.00 -12.35 16.14
CA THR A 262 11.11 -13.27 15.92
C THR A 262 11.07 -13.88 14.52
N GLU A 263 9.88 -14.27 14.06
CA GLU A 263 9.67 -14.91 12.77
C GLU A 263 9.94 -13.95 11.60
N LEU A 264 9.55 -12.68 11.75
CA LEU A 264 9.79 -11.65 10.75
C LEU A 264 11.28 -11.24 10.70
N GLU A 265 11.90 -11.04 11.87
CA GLU A 265 13.35 -10.79 11.97
C GLU A 265 14.13 -11.94 11.31
N THR A 266 13.75 -13.19 11.61
CA THR A 266 14.39 -14.38 11.03
C THR A 266 14.22 -14.45 9.52
N PHE A 267 13.01 -14.16 9.01
CA PHE A 267 12.76 -14.15 7.57
C PHE A 267 13.63 -13.11 6.85
N ILE A 268 13.60 -11.86 7.31
CA ILE A 268 14.35 -10.76 6.68
C ILE A 268 15.86 -11.04 6.71
N GLU A 269 16.40 -11.51 7.83
CA GLU A 269 17.83 -11.85 7.90
C GLU A 269 18.20 -13.00 6.97
N THR A 270 17.37 -14.05 6.92
CA THR A 270 17.59 -15.19 6.03
C THR A 270 17.53 -14.75 4.57
N ASP A 271 16.63 -13.83 4.23
CA ASP A 271 16.51 -13.27 2.88
C ASP A 271 17.76 -12.47 2.50
N ILE A 272 18.24 -11.58 3.37
CA ILE A 272 19.43 -10.78 3.08
C ILE A 272 20.68 -11.68 2.96
N ASP A 273 20.81 -12.71 3.80
CA ASP A 273 21.87 -13.71 3.65
C ASP A 273 21.79 -14.48 2.34
N ASN A 274 20.58 -14.78 1.88
CA ASN A 274 20.36 -15.39 0.58
C ASN A 274 20.81 -14.50 -0.59
N ILE A 275 20.49 -13.21 -0.54
CA ILE A 275 20.98 -12.22 -1.52
C ILE A 275 22.52 -12.18 -1.51
N ILE A 276 23.15 -12.20 -0.34
CA ILE A 276 24.61 -12.19 -0.25
C ILE A 276 25.24 -13.47 -0.81
N ALA A 277 24.62 -14.63 -0.55
CA ALA A 277 25.04 -15.90 -1.13
C ALA A 277 24.89 -15.92 -2.66
N LEU A 278 23.84 -15.27 -3.19
CA LEU A 278 23.68 -15.05 -4.63
C LEU A 278 24.84 -14.24 -5.20
N PHE A 279 25.23 -13.16 -4.52
CA PHE A 279 26.34 -12.31 -4.98
C PHE A 279 27.67 -13.05 -4.98
N GLN A 280 27.95 -13.88 -3.96
CA GLN A 280 29.13 -14.74 -3.93
C GLN A 280 29.13 -15.73 -5.11
N THR A 281 27.98 -16.34 -5.35
CA THR A 281 27.78 -17.29 -6.46
C THR A 281 28.13 -16.69 -7.81
N PHE A 282 27.70 -15.47 -8.09
CA PHE A 282 28.03 -14.78 -9.34
C PHE A 282 29.45 -14.22 -9.40
N ASN A 283 30.07 -13.97 -8.25
CA ASN A 283 31.45 -13.52 -8.19
C ASN A 283 32.44 -14.68 -8.44
N GLU A 284 32.16 -15.87 -7.91
CA GLU A 284 33.02 -17.06 -7.99
C GLU A 284 32.82 -17.88 -9.29
N GLY A 285 31.59 -17.89 -9.84
CA GLY A 285 31.18 -18.79 -10.92
C GLY A 285 31.68 -18.48 -12.34
N THR A 286 32.52 -17.46 -12.58
CA THR A 286 32.86 -17.01 -13.95
C THR A 286 33.98 -17.78 -14.64
N HIS A 287 34.45 -18.90 -14.10
CA HIS A 287 35.49 -19.72 -14.73
C HIS A 287 35.02 -21.10 -15.24
N GLY A 288 33.71 -21.33 -15.31
CA GLY A 288 33.14 -22.50 -15.99
C GLY A 288 32.92 -22.29 -17.50
N PRO A 289 32.91 -23.35 -18.33
CA PRO A 289 32.81 -23.26 -19.80
C PRO A 289 31.42 -22.84 -20.36
N ALA A 290 30.52 -22.31 -19.53
CA ALA A 290 29.13 -21.96 -19.88
C ALA A 290 28.86 -20.46 -19.70
N GLY A 291 29.65 -19.63 -20.39
CA GLY A 291 29.60 -18.18 -20.30
C GLY A 291 28.26 -17.56 -20.75
N LYS A 292 27.85 -16.53 -19.99
CA LYS A 292 26.69 -15.64 -20.16
C LYS A 292 25.34 -16.21 -19.71
N PHE A 293 24.76 -15.57 -18.68
CA PHE A 293 23.36 -15.74 -18.31
C PHE A 293 22.46 -15.35 -19.49
N SER A 294 21.39 -16.11 -19.71
CA SER A 294 20.36 -15.76 -20.68
C SER A 294 19.62 -14.50 -20.24
N VAL A 295 18.93 -13.83 -21.18
CA VAL A 295 18.09 -12.67 -20.87
C VAL A 295 17.07 -13.01 -19.78
N SER A 296 16.41 -14.16 -19.86
CA SER A 296 15.45 -14.62 -18.86
C SER A 296 16.08 -14.85 -17.48
N GLN A 297 17.33 -15.33 -17.43
CA GLN A 297 18.07 -15.45 -16.17
C GLN A 297 18.41 -14.09 -15.58
N LEU A 298 18.87 -13.14 -16.40
CA LEU A 298 19.15 -11.76 -15.95
C LEU A 298 17.87 -11.04 -15.49
N GLN A 299 16.72 -11.29 -16.13
CA GLN A 299 15.41 -10.80 -15.66
C GLN A 299 15.03 -11.40 -14.30
N ALA A 300 15.30 -12.69 -14.07
CA ALA A 300 15.05 -13.33 -12.79
C ALA A 300 15.97 -12.78 -11.69
N VAL A 301 17.24 -12.51 -12.01
CA VAL A 301 18.20 -11.86 -11.10
C VAL A 301 17.73 -10.45 -10.73
N ARG A 302 17.35 -9.65 -11.72
CA ARG A 302 16.76 -8.33 -11.51
C ARG A 302 15.56 -8.40 -10.57
N ARG A 303 14.58 -9.25 -10.88
CA ARG A 303 13.33 -9.38 -10.10
C ARG A 303 13.57 -9.82 -8.65
N ARG A 304 14.61 -10.61 -8.40
CA ARG A 304 14.96 -11.07 -7.04
C ARG A 304 15.59 -9.95 -6.21
N VAL A 305 16.37 -9.09 -6.84
CA VAL A 305 17.08 -8.02 -6.15
C VAL A 305 16.23 -6.75 -6.03
N GLU A 306 15.29 -6.56 -6.97
CA GLU A 306 14.21 -5.55 -6.90
C GLU A 306 13.19 -5.84 -5.80
#